data_AF-A0A0A9W0W7-F1
#
_entry.id   AF-A0A0A9W0W7-F1
#
_cell.length_a   1.000
_cell.length_b   1.000
_cell.length_c   1.000
_cell.angle_alpha   90.00
_cell.angle_beta   90.00
_cell.angle_gamma   90.00
#
_symmetry.space_group_name_H-M   'P 1'
#
loop_
_entity.id
_entity.type
_entity.pdbx_description
1 polymer ?
#
loop_
_entity_poly.entity_id
_entity_poly.type
_entity_poly.pdbx_seq_one_letter_code
_entity_poly.pdbx_strand_id
1 'polypeptide(L)'
;MLAITMLPDKFTIDEVKANFRFYEPITSQDSALRLCIYGIASCLTRVPDKALQYFKKTLFIDLDNTIGDTGGGLHSTTAAGSWAVLVMGFAGMKLIQGVLHFDPYLPDDCEGYTFNIRHRGCLVKVTVTDRLVTYALTKTPAGVEDLVLIHAGSNRIHLRKGASSTVRLIREIRVFGFDAVIFDLDSIVSNIERYHYEA
;
A
#
# COMPACT_ATOMS: atom_id res chain seq x y z
N MET A 1 8.72 9.77 10.94
CA MET A 1 7.63 8.97 10.32
C MET A 1 6.58 9.81 9.57
N LEU A 2 6.06 10.92 10.12
CA LEU A 2 5.06 11.75 9.41
C LEU A 2 5.53 12.22 8.01
N ALA A 3 6.78 12.67 7.87
CA ALA A 3 7.32 13.07 6.57
C ALA A 3 7.26 11.93 5.54
N ILE A 4 7.59 10.71 5.96
CA ILE A 4 7.54 9.51 5.12
C ILE A 4 6.11 9.22 4.64
N THR A 5 5.10 9.36 5.51
CA THR A 5 3.70 9.11 5.13
C THR A 5 3.15 10.19 4.20
N MET A 6 3.62 11.43 4.32
CA MET A 6 3.17 12.57 3.51
C MET A 6 3.90 12.70 2.16
N LEU A 7 5.15 12.21 2.10
CA LEU A 7 6.03 12.33 0.92
C LEU A 7 6.56 10.94 0.51
N PRO A 8 5.68 10.00 0.15
CA PRO A 8 6.06 8.61 -0.08
C PRO A 8 6.91 8.38 -1.33
N ASP A 9 7.13 9.40 -2.17
CA ASP A 9 8.04 9.40 -3.33
C ASP A 9 9.47 9.89 -2.99
N LYS A 10 9.68 10.43 -1.78
CA LYS A 10 10.99 10.98 -1.33
C LYS A 10 11.86 9.98 -0.58
N PHE A 11 11.32 8.79 -0.29
CA PHE A 11 12.00 7.77 0.49
C PHE A 11 11.92 6.43 -0.22
N THR A 12 13.04 5.73 -0.24
CA THR A 12 13.13 4.34 -0.66
C THR A 12 12.48 3.43 0.39
N ILE A 13 12.07 2.22 -0.01
CA ILE A 13 11.47 1.25 0.92
C ILE A 13 12.43 0.90 2.06
N ASP A 14 13.74 0.85 1.80
CA ASP A 14 14.74 0.53 2.82
C ASP A 14 14.91 1.67 3.83
N GLU A 15 14.87 2.93 3.38
CA GLU A 15 14.84 4.08 4.29
C GLU A 15 13.57 4.06 5.14
N VAL A 16 12.40 3.78 4.54
CA VAL A 16 11.13 3.67 5.29
C VAL A 16 11.24 2.57 6.35
N LYS A 17 11.77 1.39 6.01
CA LYS A 17 11.96 0.28 6.96
C LYS A 17 12.95 0.63 8.07
N ALA A 18 14.08 1.23 7.74
CA ALA A 18 15.10 1.64 8.72
C ALA A 18 14.53 2.67 9.70
N ASN A 19 13.85 3.69 9.18
CA ASN A 19 13.19 4.71 10.00
C ASN A 19 12.08 4.12 10.87
N PHE A 20 11.26 3.21 10.32
CA PHE A 20 10.20 2.55 11.08
C PHE A 20 10.79 1.75 12.26
N ARG A 21 11.80 0.91 12.01
CA ARG A 21 12.47 0.11 13.04
C ARG A 21 13.13 0.97 14.12
N PHE A 22 13.71 2.10 13.74
CA PHE A 22 14.35 3.00 14.68
C PHE A 22 13.34 3.79 15.52
N TYR A 23 12.35 4.42 14.88
CA TYR A 23 11.45 5.37 15.56
C TYR A 23 10.26 4.72 16.27
N GLU A 24 9.75 3.59 15.79
CA GLU A 24 8.58 2.94 16.40
C GLU A 24 8.77 2.64 17.90
N PRO A 25 9.87 1.98 18.35
CA PRO A 25 10.01 1.63 19.77
C PRO A 25 10.29 2.82 20.69
N ILE A 26 10.82 3.93 20.15
CA ILE A 26 11.21 5.12 20.95
C ILE A 26 10.17 6.24 20.90
N THR A 27 9.14 6.14 20.05
CA THR A 27 8.08 7.16 20.00
C THR A 27 7.15 6.99 21.19
N SER A 28 6.92 8.06 21.95
CA SER A 28 6.02 8.04 23.10
C SER A 28 4.56 7.78 22.70
N GLN A 29 3.74 7.38 23.67
CA GLN A 29 2.33 7.04 23.44
C GLN A 29 1.39 8.25 23.65
N ASP A 30 1.96 9.42 23.94
CA ASP A 30 1.25 10.60 24.44
C ASP A 30 0.35 11.27 23.40
N SER A 31 0.43 10.84 22.14
CA SER A 31 -0.42 11.34 21.06
C SER A 31 -1.08 10.19 20.30
N ALA A 32 -2.41 10.15 20.38
CA ALA A 32 -3.26 9.26 19.60
C ALA A 32 -2.99 9.29 18.09
N LEU A 33 -2.58 10.45 17.56
CA LEU A 33 -2.32 10.65 16.13
C LEU A 33 -1.22 9.74 15.59
N ARG A 34 -0.29 9.30 16.47
CA ARG A 34 0.77 8.37 16.11
C ARG A 34 0.20 7.08 15.51
N LEU A 35 -0.98 6.62 15.97
CA LEU A 35 -1.57 5.34 15.57
C LEU A 35 -1.84 5.32 14.06
N CYS A 36 -2.38 6.41 13.53
CA CYS A 36 -2.62 6.57 12.09
C CYS A 36 -1.29 6.60 11.29
N ILE A 37 -0.30 7.39 11.76
CA ILE A 37 0.99 7.53 11.08
C ILE A 37 1.73 6.19 11.02
N TYR A 38 1.80 5.47 12.15
CA TYR A 38 2.43 4.17 12.22
C TYR A 38 1.61 3.08 11.51
N GLY A 39 0.29 3.19 11.44
CA GLY A 39 -0.56 2.33 10.62
C GLY A 39 -0.24 2.43 9.13
N ILE A 40 -0.17 3.67 8.60
CA ILE A 40 0.23 3.90 7.20
C ILE A 40 1.67 3.41 6.98
N ALA A 41 2.60 3.74 7.89
CA ALA A 41 3.99 3.32 7.73
C ALA A 41 4.20 1.80 7.80
N SER A 42 3.41 1.08 8.62
CA SER A 42 3.42 -0.39 8.66
C SER A 42 2.96 -0.99 7.33
N CYS A 43 1.98 -0.35 6.68
CA CYS A 43 1.56 -0.74 5.32
C CYS A 43 2.69 -0.54 4.31
N LEU A 44 3.35 0.62 4.34
CA LEU A 44 4.45 0.96 3.42
C LEU A 44 5.65 0.02 3.56
N THR A 45 5.90 -0.48 4.77
CA THR A 45 6.98 -1.42 5.07
C THR A 45 6.61 -2.88 4.81
N ARG A 46 5.36 -3.17 4.41
CA ARG A 46 4.79 -4.50 4.21
C ARG A 46 4.92 -5.38 5.46
N VAL A 47 4.57 -4.82 6.62
CA VAL A 47 4.44 -5.55 7.89
C VAL A 47 2.94 -5.68 8.23
N PRO A 48 2.21 -6.62 7.60
CA PRO A 48 0.75 -6.67 7.61
C PRO A 48 0.15 -6.80 9.01
N ASP A 49 0.74 -7.63 9.88
CA ASP A 49 0.27 -7.81 11.26
C ASP A 49 0.27 -6.48 12.05
N LYS A 50 1.37 -5.73 11.95
CA LYS A 50 1.47 -4.41 12.59
C LYS A 50 0.51 -3.41 11.95
N ALA A 51 0.36 -3.44 10.63
CA ALA A 51 -0.58 -2.58 9.93
C ALA A 51 -2.01 -2.78 10.42
N LEU A 52 -2.45 -4.04 10.53
CA LEU A 52 -3.78 -4.38 11.03
C LEU A 52 -3.94 -4.01 12.51
N GLN A 53 -2.91 -4.24 13.34
CA GLN A 53 -2.93 -3.85 14.75
C GLN A 53 -3.10 -2.33 14.92
N TYR A 54 -2.30 -1.53 14.21
CA TYR A 54 -2.41 -0.07 14.25
C TYR A 54 -3.74 0.42 13.67
N PHE A 55 -4.23 -0.21 12.61
CA PHE A 55 -5.53 0.11 12.03
C PHE A 55 -6.67 -0.11 13.04
N LYS A 56 -6.73 -1.28 13.68
CA LYS A 56 -7.72 -1.60 14.73
C LYS A 56 -7.63 -0.60 15.88
N LYS A 57 -6.43 -0.32 16.39
CA LYS A 57 -6.23 0.70 17.45
C LYS A 57 -6.71 2.10 17.02
N THR A 58 -6.49 2.48 15.76
CA THR A 58 -6.94 3.78 15.24
C THR A 58 -8.47 3.82 15.11
N LEU A 59 -9.08 2.73 14.67
CA LEU A 59 -10.52 2.61 14.44
C LEU A 59 -11.32 2.55 15.75
N PHE A 60 -10.81 1.82 16.74
CA PHE A 60 -11.49 1.56 18.01
C PHE A 60 -10.93 2.38 19.18
N ILE A 61 -10.12 3.40 18.92
CA ILE A 61 -9.42 4.18 19.97
C ILE A 61 -10.34 4.58 21.13
N ASP A 62 -11.48 5.19 20.81
CA ASP A 62 -12.45 5.68 21.79
C ASP A 62 -13.43 4.59 22.24
N LEU A 63 -13.77 3.64 21.36
CA LEU A 63 -14.70 2.56 21.69
C LEU A 63 -14.10 1.60 22.74
N ASP A 64 -12.81 1.30 22.61
CA ASP A 64 -12.08 0.43 23.53
C ASP A 64 -11.37 1.23 24.64
N ASN A 65 -11.48 2.56 24.64
CA ASN A 65 -10.76 3.48 25.53
C ASN A 65 -9.25 3.14 25.62
N THR A 66 -8.62 2.88 24.47
CA THR A 66 -7.27 2.29 24.40
C THR A 66 -6.17 3.15 25.02
N ILE A 67 -6.39 4.47 25.12
CA ILE A 67 -5.47 5.44 25.74
C ILE A 67 -5.86 5.76 27.19
N GLY A 68 -7.11 5.46 27.58
CA GLY A 68 -7.60 5.65 28.94
C GLY A 68 -8.21 7.02 29.24
N ASP A 69 -8.31 7.90 28.25
CA ASP A 69 -8.73 9.30 28.40
C ASP A 69 -9.98 9.68 27.57
N THR A 70 -10.71 8.71 27.01
CA THR A 70 -11.95 8.97 26.24
C THR A 70 -13.02 9.72 27.05
N GLY A 71 -13.00 9.61 28.38
CA GLY A 71 -13.86 10.41 29.27
C GLY A 71 -13.63 11.92 29.17
N GLY A 72 -12.45 12.35 28.70
CA GLY A 72 -12.11 13.76 28.43
C GLY A 72 -12.54 14.26 27.05
N GLY A 73 -12.98 13.37 26.15
CA GLY A 73 -13.43 13.70 24.80
C GLY A 73 -13.06 12.65 23.76
N LEU A 74 -13.65 12.76 22.56
CA LEU A 74 -13.37 11.87 21.44
C LEU A 74 -12.13 12.31 20.67
N HIS A 75 -11.35 11.35 20.20
CA HIS A 75 -10.16 11.55 19.38
C HIS A 75 -10.51 11.69 17.89
N SER A 76 -11.36 12.67 17.55
CA SER A 76 -11.93 12.84 16.20
C SER A 76 -10.88 12.83 15.07
N THR A 77 -9.72 13.45 15.27
CA THR A 77 -8.62 13.44 14.29
C THR A 77 -8.05 12.04 14.08
N THR A 78 -7.88 11.27 15.16
CA THR A 78 -7.37 9.89 15.09
C THR A 78 -8.42 8.98 14.45
N ALA A 79 -9.69 9.12 14.83
CA ALA A 79 -10.79 8.39 14.21
C ALA A 79 -10.88 8.66 12.70
N ALA A 80 -10.76 9.92 12.26
CA ALA A 80 -10.65 10.27 10.84
C ALA A 80 -9.40 9.66 10.18
N GLY A 81 -8.31 9.52 10.94
CA GLY A 81 -7.08 8.84 10.54
C GLY A 81 -7.28 7.38 10.13
N SER A 82 -8.31 6.69 10.64
CA SER A 82 -8.62 5.31 10.20
C SER A 82 -8.86 5.23 8.69
N TRP A 83 -9.55 6.23 8.11
CA TRP A 83 -9.75 6.32 6.67
C TRP A 83 -8.42 6.49 5.93
N ALA A 84 -7.48 7.29 6.47
CA ALA A 84 -6.17 7.47 5.88
C ALA A 84 -5.33 6.18 5.94
N VAL A 85 -5.40 5.40 7.02
CA VAL A 85 -4.77 4.08 7.09
C VAL A 85 -5.34 3.14 6.03
N LEU A 86 -6.67 3.13 5.83
CA LEU A 86 -7.29 2.31 4.78
C LEU A 86 -6.84 2.73 3.37
N VAL A 87 -6.88 4.03 3.08
CA VAL A 87 -6.69 4.53 1.71
C VAL A 87 -5.22 4.74 1.37
N MET A 88 -4.44 5.42 2.22
CA MET A 88 -3.01 5.66 1.98
C MET A 88 -2.14 4.47 2.41
N GLY A 89 -2.58 3.70 3.41
CA GLY A 89 -1.90 2.50 3.87
C GLY A 89 -2.27 1.27 3.03
N PHE A 90 -3.41 0.64 3.31
CA PHE A 90 -3.80 -0.64 2.68
C PHE A 90 -3.99 -0.53 1.17
N ALA A 91 -4.69 0.49 0.67
CA ALA A 91 -4.84 0.69 -0.77
C ALA A 91 -3.58 1.27 -1.44
N GLY A 92 -2.58 1.67 -0.64
CA GLY A 92 -1.34 2.28 -1.13
C GLY A 92 -1.56 3.54 -1.96
N MET A 93 -2.62 4.31 -1.67
CA MET A 93 -2.95 5.50 -2.44
C MET A 93 -1.86 6.56 -2.27
N LYS A 94 -1.33 7.04 -3.40
CA LYS A 94 -0.36 8.15 -3.44
C LYS A 94 -0.71 9.08 -4.59
N LEU A 95 -0.39 10.36 -4.45
CA LEU A 95 -0.49 11.33 -5.53
C LEU A 95 0.92 11.75 -5.94
N ILE A 96 1.38 11.27 -7.10
CA ILE A 96 2.73 11.53 -7.61
C ILE A 96 2.59 12.32 -8.90
N GLN A 97 3.20 13.51 -8.95
CA GLN A 97 3.13 14.40 -10.13
C GLN A 97 1.67 14.63 -10.64
N GLY A 98 0.70 14.67 -9.72
CA GLY A 98 -0.72 14.88 -10.03
C GLY A 98 -1.48 13.65 -10.56
N VAL A 99 -0.82 12.49 -10.65
CA VAL A 99 -1.41 11.21 -11.04
C VAL A 99 -1.70 10.38 -9.80
N LEU A 100 -2.86 9.70 -9.77
CA LEU A 100 -3.21 8.78 -8.70
C LEU A 100 -2.46 7.45 -8.89
N HIS A 101 -1.81 7.00 -7.82
CA HIS A 101 -1.17 5.70 -7.74
C HIS A 101 -1.86 4.87 -6.65
N PHE A 102 -1.99 3.57 -6.89
CA PHE A 102 -2.46 2.58 -5.93
C PHE A 102 -1.54 1.36 -5.94
N ASP A 103 -1.26 0.84 -4.76
CA ASP A 103 -0.51 -0.41 -4.57
C ASP A 103 -1.20 -1.23 -3.46
N PRO A 104 -2.43 -1.69 -3.74
CA PRO A 104 -3.30 -2.25 -2.72
C PRO A 104 -2.83 -3.64 -2.26
N TYR A 105 -3.13 -3.97 -1.01
CA TYR A 105 -3.11 -5.34 -0.52
C TYR A 105 -4.23 -5.53 0.49
N LEU A 106 -4.67 -6.78 0.62
CA LEU A 106 -5.70 -7.15 1.56
C LEU A 106 -5.02 -7.54 2.89
N PRO A 107 -5.30 -6.86 4.01
CA PRO A 107 -4.89 -7.36 5.31
C PRO A 107 -5.53 -8.72 5.60
N ASP A 108 -4.82 -9.52 6.39
CA ASP A 108 -5.34 -10.81 6.86
C ASP A 108 -6.67 -10.62 7.61
N ASP A 109 -7.50 -11.66 7.62
CA ASP A 109 -8.85 -11.66 8.19
C ASP A 109 -9.87 -10.68 7.57
N CYS A 110 -9.57 -10.08 6.41
CA CYS A 110 -10.51 -9.23 5.66
C CYS A 110 -10.93 -9.91 4.36
N GLU A 111 -12.23 -9.94 4.04
CA GLU A 111 -12.73 -10.46 2.75
C GLU A 111 -12.52 -9.47 1.59
N GLY A 112 -12.47 -8.18 1.93
CA GLY A 112 -12.33 -7.10 0.97
C GLY A 112 -12.62 -5.74 1.60
N TYR A 113 -12.30 -4.67 0.88
CA TYR A 113 -12.68 -3.32 1.25
C TYR A 113 -13.01 -2.49 0.03
N THR A 114 -13.88 -1.49 0.22
CA THR A 114 -14.29 -0.57 -0.84
C THR A 114 -14.36 0.84 -0.31
N PHE A 115 -13.87 1.79 -1.10
CA PHE A 115 -13.96 3.21 -0.77
C PHE A 115 -14.12 4.04 -2.04
N ASN A 116 -14.47 5.31 -1.86
CA ASN A 116 -14.52 6.30 -2.93
C ASN A 116 -13.52 7.41 -2.67
N ILE A 117 -12.88 7.91 -3.73
CA ILE A 117 -12.06 9.12 -3.67
C ILE A 117 -12.53 10.11 -4.75
N ARG A 118 -12.36 11.39 -4.46
CA ARG A 118 -12.57 12.46 -5.42
C ARG A 118 -11.23 13.03 -5.84
N HIS A 119 -10.90 12.94 -7.13
CA HIS A 119 -9.68 13.51 -7.71
C HIS A 119 -10.01 14.33 -8.94
N ARG A 120 -9.61 15.60 -8.97
CA ARG A 120 -9.95 16.54 -10.06
C ARG A 120 -11.44 16.53 -10.43
N GLY A 121 -12.30 16.46 -9.41
CA GLY A 121 -13.76 16.38 -9.56
C GLY A 121 -14.32 15.01 -9.99
N CYS A 122 -13.47 14.07 -10.40
CA CYS A 122 -13.86 12.70 -10.74
C CYS A 122 -14.04 11.85 -9.47
N LEU A 123 -15.13 11.09 -9.39
CA LEU A 123 -15.39 10.14 -8.30
C LEU A 123 -14.97 8.74 -8.72
N VAL A 124 -13.89 8.25 -8.14
CA VAL A 124 -13.35 6.90 -8.39
C VAL A 124 -13.75 6.00 -7.23
N LYS A 125 -14.44 4.90 -7.54
CA LYS A 125 -14.70 3.80 -6.61
C LYS A 125 -13.58 2.78 -6.76
N VAL A 126 -12.98 2.40 -5.63
CA VAL A 126 -11.93 1.38 -5.56
C VAL A 126 -12.46 0.23 -4.71
N THR A 127 -12.46 -0.97 -5.27
CA THR A 127 -12.87 -2.21 -4.58
C THR A 127 -11.72 -3.19 -4.63
N VAL A 128 -11.31 -3.69 -3.47
CA VAL A 128 -10.24 -4.68 -3.29
C VAL A 128 -10.85 -5.92 -2.66
N THR A 129 -10.59 -7.09 -3.25
CA THR A 129 -10.95 -8.41 -2.72
C THR A 129 -9.69 -9.27 -2.64
N ASP A 130 -9.82 -10.52 -2.18
CA ASP A 130 -8.76 -11.53 -2.13
C ASP A 130 -7.89 -11.63 -3.39
N ARG A 131 -8.51 -11.51 -4.57
CA ARG A 131 -7.88 -11.75 -5.87
C ARG A 131 -7.84 -10.54 -6.78
N LEU A 132 -8.75 -9.59 -6.59
CA LEU A 132 -9.04 -8.58 -7.60
C LEU A 132 -9.05 -7.18 -7.01
N VAL A 133 -8.64 -6.23 -7.84
CA VAL A 133 -8.79 -4.80 -7.61
C VAL A 133 -9.59 -4.24 -8.76
N THR A 134 -10.73 -3.63 -8.46
CA THR A 134 -11.59 -2.97 -9.44
C THR A 134 -11.62 -1.48 -9.20
N TYR A 135 -11.30 -0.73 -10.25
CA TYR A 135 -11.39 0.72 -10.29
C TYR A 135 -12.57 1.11 -11.18
N ALA A 136 -13.47 1.96 -10.70
CA ALA A 136 -14.62 2.43 -11.48
C ALA A 136 -14.74 3.95 -11.43
N LEU A 137 -14.89 4.59 -12.60
CA LEU A 137 -15.10 6.03 -12.71
C LEU A 137 -16.59 6.32 -12.70
N THR A 138 -17.12 6.63 -11.51
CA THR A 138 -18.57 6.68 -11.26
C THR A 138 -19.21 8.03 -11.55
N LYS A 139 -18.47 9.14 -11.34
CA LYS A 139 -18.91 10.50 -11.67
C LYS A 139 -17.76 11.30 -12.24
N THR A 140 -18.05 12.18 -13.19
CA THR A 140 -17.08 13.11 -13.78
C THR A 140 -17.68 14.51 -13.88
N PRO A 141 -16.86 15.58 -13.85
CA PRO A 141 -17.27 16.91 -14.27
C PRO A 141 -17.70 16.93 -15.74
N ALA A 142 -18.45 17.96 -16.14
CA ALA A 142 -18.79 18.18 -17.56
C ALA A 142 -17.51 18.33 -18.40
N GLY A 143 -17.46 17.66 -19.56
CA GLY A 143 -16.31 17.68 -20.47
C GLY A 143 -15.15 16.76 -20.09
N VAL A 144 -15.24 16.02 -18.98
CA VAL A 144 -14.25 15.00 -18.61
C VAL A 144 -14.86 13.61 -18.80
N GLU A 145 -14.27 12.84 -19.72
CA GLU A 145 -14.76 11.49 -20.07
C GLU A 145 -13.86 10.37 -19.58
N ASP A 146 -12.60 10.67 -19.25
CA ASP A 146 -11.64 9.69 -18.77
C ASP A 146 -10.76 10.17 -17.62
N LEU A 147 -10.10 9.21 -16.98
CA LEU A 147 -9.10 9.42 -15.94
C LEU A 147 -8.06 8.30 -16.03
N VAL A 148 -6.78 8.67 -15.91
CA VAL A 148 -5.68 7.70 -15.83
C VAL A 148 -5.18 7.60 -14.40
N LEU A 149 -4.98 6.36 -13.93
CA LEU A 149 -4.31 6.04 -12.68
C LEU A 149 -3.25 4.96 -12.89
N ILE A 150 -2.36 4.80 -11.91
CA ILE A 150 -1.30 3.79 -11.92
C ILE A 150 -1.59 2.74 -10.83
N HIS A 151 -1.59 1.47 -11.22
CA HIS A 151 -1.68 0.33 -10.32
C HIS A 151 -0.32 -0.38 -10.20
N ALA A 152 0.08 -0.72 -8.96
CA ALA A 152 1.30 -1.46 -8.63
C ALA A 152 2.57 -0.89 -9.30
N GLY A 153 2.69 0.45 -9.31
CA GLY A 153 3.87 1.20 -9.76
C GLY A 153 4.00 1.40 -11.28
N SER A 154 3.44 0.54 -12.12
CA SER A 154 3.66 0.60 -13.58
C SER A 154 2.42 0.35 -14.44
N ASN A 155 1.38 -0.31 -13.92
CA ASN A 155 0.21 -0.66 -14.73
C ASN A 155 -0.71 0.56 -14.90
N ARG A 156 -0.75 1.14 -16.10
CA ARG A 156 -1.61 2.29 -16.42
C ARG A 156 -3.05 1.83 -16.65
N ILE A 157 -3.96 2.30 -15.81
CA ILE A 157 -5.40 2.03 -15.93
C ILE A 157 -6.07 3.27 -16.52
N HIS A 158 -6.70 3.08 -17.68
CA HIS A 158 -7.50 4.09 -18.36
C HIS A 158 -8.97 3.88 -18.02
N LEU A 159 -9.52 4.70 -17.15
CA LEU A 159 -10.92 4.64 -16.78
C LEU A 159 -11.75 5.57 -17.65
N ARG A 160 -12.83 5.06 -18.21
CA ARG A 160 -13.86 5.86 -18.88
C ARG A 160 -15.06 6.03 -17.96
N LYS A 161 -15.78 7.14 -18.11
CA LYS A 161 -17.00 7.42 -17.35
C LYS A 161 -18.00 6.26 -17.44
N GLY A 162 -18.46 5.79 -16.28
CA GLY A 162 -19.39 4.66 -16.16
C GLY A 162 -18.77 3.28 -16.37
N ALA A 163 -17.49 3.21 -16.76
CA ALA A 163 -16.77 1.95 -16.92
C ALA A 163 -15.97 1.59 -15.67
N SER A 164 -15.59 0.32 -15.60
CA SER A 164 -14.64 -0.20 -14.61
C SER A 164 -13.50 -0.94 -15.26
N SER A 165 -12.38 -1.04 -14.55
CA SER A 165 -11.23 -1.83 -14.94
C SER A 165 -10.78 -2.66 -13.75
N THR A 166 -10.59 -3.94 -13.98
CA THR A 166 -10.23 -4.91 -12.96
C THR A 166 -8.86 -5.50 -13.25
N VAL A 167 -8.03 -5.58 -12.22
CA VAL A 167 -6.69 -6.17 -12.24
C VAL A 167 -6.56 -7.20 -11.12
N ARG A 168 -5.61 -8.14 -11.24
CA ARG A 168 -5.33 -9.09 -10.16
C ARG A 168 -4.54 -8.39 -9.05
N LEU A 169 -4.94 -8.63 -7.79
CA LEU A 169 -4.24 -8.14 -6.60
C LEU A 169 -2.88 -8.83 -6.45
N ILE A 170 -2.85 -10.14 -6.65
CA ILE A 170 -1.64 -10.95 -6.59
C ILE A 170 -0.98 -10.92 -7.97
N ARG A 171 0.25 -10.41 -8.03
CA ARG A 171 1.17 -10.81 -9.10
C ARG A 171 1.43 -12.28 -8.86
N GLU A 172 0.74 -13.18 -9.55
CA GLU A 172 1.22 -14.55 -9.69
C GLU A 172 2.63 -14.42 -10.28
N ILE A 173 3.66 -14.46 -9.43
CA ILE A 173 4.89 -15.11 -9.84
C ILE A 173 4.40 -16.53 -10.08
N ARG A 174 4.27 -16.93 -11.36
CA ARG A 174 4.20 -18.34 -11.69
C ARG A 174 5.53 -18.93 -11.22
N VAL A 175 5.58 -19.33 -9.96
CA VAL A 175 6.55 -20.30 -9.49
C VAL A 175 6.06 -21.58 -10.14
N PHE A 176 6.60 -21.88 -11.32
CA PHE A 176 6.52 -23.23 -11.81
C PHE A 176 7.12 -24.12 -10.72
N GLY A 177 6.44 -25.21 -10.36
CA GLY A 177 7.08 -26.26 -9.57
C GLY A 177 8.18 -26.85 -10.44
N PHE A 178 9.40 -26.36 -10.28
CA PHE A 178 10.58 -26.93 -10.89
C PHE A 178 11.39 -27.61 -9.79
N ASP A 179 11.76 -28.86 -10.02
CA ASP A 179 12.70 -29.57 -9.15
C ASP A 179 14.12 -28.99 -9.28
N ALA A 180 14.41 -28.31 -10.40
CA ALA A 180 15.64 -27.57 -10.63
C ALA A 180 15.47 -26.51 -11.74
N VAL A 181 16.22 -25.41 -11.64
CA VAL A 181 16.42 -24.43 -12.71
C VAL A 181 17.83 -24.59 -13.25
N ILE A 182 17.98 -24.92 -14.53
CA ILE A 182 19.28 -24.97 -15.18
C ILE A 182 19.50 -23.61 -15.83
N PHE A 183 20.51 -22.88 -15.34
CA PHE A 183 21.04 -21.72 -16.04
C PHE A 183 22.05 -22.23 -17.06
N ASP A 184 21.65 -22.21 -18.33
CA ASP A 184 22.58 -22.37 -19.42
C ASP A 184 23.41 -21.08 -19.53
N LEU A 185 24.68 -21.20 -19.11
CA LEU A 185 25.70 -20.17 -19.23
C LEU A 185 26.51 -20.38 -20.52
N ASP A 186 25.87 -20.79 -21.62
CA ASP A 186 26.47 -20.79 -22.95
C ASP A 186 26.56 -19.36 -23.50
N SER A 187 27.41 -18.56 -22.85
CA SER A 187 28.17 -17.45 -23.44
C SER A 187 29.11 -16.90 -22.37
N ILE A 188 30.41 -17.09 -22.57
CA ILE A 188 31.53 -16.58 -21.75
C ILE A 188 31.97 -17.53 -20.61
N VAL A 189 32.38 -18.75 -20.94
CA VAL A 189 33.75 -19.20 -20.56
C VAL A 189 34.29 -20.15 -21.64
N SER A 190 34.74 -19.60 -22.77
CA SER A 190 35.72 -20.34 -23.58
C SER A 190 37.06 -20.27 -22.84
N ASN A 191 37.68 -21.43 -22.59
CA ASN A 191 39.08 -21.61 -22.20
C ASN A 191 39.41 -21.86 -20.70
N ILE A 192 38.73 -22.81 -20.03
CA ILE A 192 39.19 -23.39 -18.73
C ILE A 192 39.90 -24.75 -18.89
N GLU A 193 39.98 -25.29 -20.11
CA GLU A 193 40.58 -26.62 -20.37
C GLU A 193 42.02 -26.73 -19.83
N ARG A 194 42.76 -25.62 -19.79
CA ARG A 194 44.14 -25.61 -19.31
C ARG A 194 44.29 -25.76 -17.79
N TYR A 195 43.26 -25.43 -17.00
CA TYR A 195 43.34 -25.48 -15.53
C TYR A 195 42.85 -26.81 -14.93
N HIS A 196 42.21 -27.68 -15.72
CA HIS A 196 41.78 -29.00 -15.26
C HIS A 196 42.88 -30.07 -15.32
N TYR A 197 44.01 -29.81 -16.00
CA TYR A 197 45.09 -30.79 -16.13
C TYR A 197 46.15 -30.69 -15.01
N GLU A 198 46.15 -29.63 -14.21
CA GLU A 198 47.16 -29.38 -13.16
C GLU A 198 46.64 -29.60 -11.71
N ALA A 199 45.46 -30.22 -11.53
CA ALA A 199 44.89 -30.51 -10.20
C ALA A 199 44.78 -32.01 -9.91
#